data_AF-A0A538B6V3-F1
#
_entry.id   AF-A0A538B6V3-F1
#
_cell.length_a   1.000
_cell.length_b   1.000
_cell.length_c   1.000
_cell.angle_alpha   90.00
_cell.angle_beta   90.00
_cell.angle_gamma   90.00
#
_symmetry.space_group_name_H-M   'P 1'
#
loop_
_entity.id
_entity.type
_entity.pdbx_description
1 polymer ?
#
loop_
_entity_poly.entity_id
_entity_poly.type
_entity_poly.pdbx_seq_one_letter_code
_entity_poly.pdbx_strand_id
1 'polypeptide(L)'
;MSDTTASKADVNADVMEGLQAARARTAELRALTSALTSRTEAVKREAWEVRLRAKAARDWAAAVRMARKAPRAHVRDDAPVRSFTLQGELGGRPVRVSWDHGRLSGDPRLLTHAQLLADLGTVFVNDHPPARVEATLTGEPAAVMLTLARACDRVISVDSEPA
;
A
#
# COMPACT_ATOMS: atom_id res chain seq x y z
N MET A 1 -5.24 78.97 35.99
CA MET A 1 -6.20 78.00 35.42
C MET A 1 -5.46 77.07 34.44
N SER A 2 -4.62 76.16 34.94
CA SER A 2 -3.80 75.30 34.07
C SER A 2 -3.67 73.83 34.53
N ASP A 3 -4.30 73.40 35.63
CA ASP A 3 -4.06 72.05 36.19
C ASP A 3 -5.03 70.95 35.72
N THR A 4 -6.18 71.30 35.14
CA THR A 4 -7.21 70.28 34.83
C THR A 4 -6.90 69.48 33.56
N THR A 5 -6.05 69.98 32.67
CA THR A 5 -5.72 69.29 31.40
C THR A 5 -4.65 68.21 31.57
N ALA A 6 -3.75 68.36 32.55
CA ALA A 6 -2.70 67.37 32.83
C ALA A 6 -3.30 66.08 33.43
N SER A 7 -4.21 66.21 34.40
CA SER A 7 -4.86 65.05 35.04
C SER A 7 -5.74 64.24 34.09
N LYS A 8 -6.40 64.90 33.11
CA LYS A 8 -7.27 64.22 32.14
C LYS A 8 -6.48 63.46 31.06
N ALA A 9 -5.28 63.93 30.74
CA ALA A 9 -4.38 63.25 29.81
C ALA A 9 -3.81 61.97 30.43
N ASP A 10 -3.47 62.01 31.72
CA ASP A 10 -2.92 60.87 32.47
C ASP A 10 -3.93 59.71 32.61
N VAL A 11 -5.18 60.04 32.97
CA VAL A 11 -6.27 59.05 33.05
C VAL A 11 -6.56 58.40 31.70
N ASN A 12 -6.50 59.17 30.60
CA ASN A 12 -6.70 58.60 29.27
C ASN A 12 -5.54 57.69 28.84
N ALA A 13 -4.31 57.97 29.27
CA ALA A 13 -3.15 57.13 28.99
C ALA A 13 -3.27 55.77 29.69
N ASP A 14 -3.61 55.75 30.98
CA ASP A 14 -3.85 54.54 31.76
C ASP A 14 -4.98 53.67 31.17
N VAL A 15 -6.07 54.28 30.73
CA VAL A 15 -7.19 53.55 30.09
C VAL A 15 -6.77 52.94 28.76
N MET A 16 -5.96 53.66 27.96
CA MET A 16 -5.46 53.16 26.70
C MET A 16 -4.43 52.04 26.89
N GLU A 17 -3.58 52.13 27.89
CA GLU A 17 -2.64 51.06 28.28
C GLU A 17 -3.39 49.81 28.76
N GLY A 18 -4.42 49.98 29.59
CA GLY A 18 -5.31 48.90 30.02
C GLY A 18 -6.02 48.21 28.85
N LEU A 19 -6.49 48.98 27.86
CA LEU A 19 -7.09 48.45 26.64
C LEU A 19 -6.08 47.70 25.75
N GLN A 20 -4.84 48.20 25.66
CA GLN A 20 -3.76 47.53 24.93
C GLN A 20 -3.37 46.21 25.61
N ALA A 21 -3.22 46.20 26.94
CA ALA A 21 -2.93 45.00 27.71
C ALA A 21 -4.06 43.96 27.60
N ALA A 22 -5.33 44.39 27.62
CA ALA A 22 -6.48 43.51 27.41
C ALA A 22 -6.46 42.90 25.99
N ARG A 23 -6.17 43.70 24.96
CA ARG A 23 -6.04 43.22 23.58
C ARG A 23 -4.90 42.21 23.42
N ALA A 24 -3.74 42.47 24.00
CA ALA A 24 -2.60 41.55 23.99
C ALA A 24 -2.97 40.18 24.59
N ARG A 25 -3.61 40.15 25.77
CA ARG A 25 -4.08 38.92 26.41
C ARG A 25 -5.11 38.16 25.56
N THR A 26 -6.03 38.87 24.91
CA THR A 26 -6.99 38.21 24.01
C THR A 26 -6.33 37.64 22.75
N ALA A 27 -5.26 38.27 22.24
CA ALA A 27 -4.49 37.76 21.11
C ALA A 27 -3.71 36.49 21.50
N GLU A 28 -3.09 36.48 22.68
CA GLU A 28 -2.39 35.31 23.22
C GLU A 28 -3.33 34.11 23.42
N LEU A 29 -4.51 34.32 24.01
CA LEU A 29 -5.50 33.26 24.18
C LEU A 29 -6.00 32.71 22.83
N ARG A 30 -6.19 33.58 21.82
CA ARG A 30 -6.53 33.16 20.45
C ARG A 30 -5.40 32.36 19.80
N ALA A 31 -4.15 32.75 20.00
CA ALA A 31 -3.00 32.02 19.49
C ALA A 31 -2.89 30.63 20.12
N LEU A 32 -3.08 30.52 21.44
CA LEU A 32 -3.05 29.24 22.15
C LEU A 32 -4.19 28.31 21.71
N THR A 33 -5.41 28.83 21.58
CA THR A 33 -6.55 28.03 21.09
C THR A 33 -6.38 27.60 19.63
N SER A 34 -5.82 28.46 18.77
CA SER A 34 -5.47 28.12 17.39
C SER A 34 -4.37 27.04 17.32
N ALA A 35 -3.37 27.10 18.19
CA ALA A 35 -2.31 26.10 18.24
C ALA A 35 -2.85 24.73 18.71
N LEU A 36 -3.72 24.71 19.72
CA LEU A 36 -4.35 23.49 20.22
C LEU A 36 -5.24 22.83 19.16
N THR A 37 -6.10 23.61 18.49
CA THR A 37 -6.97 23.11 17.41
C THR A 37 -6.15 22.53 16.25
N SER A 38 -5.10 23.24 15.82
CA SER A 38 -4.18 22.76 14.78
C SER A 38 -3.53 21.42 15.16
N ARG A 39 -3.09 21.28 16.41
CA ARG A 39 -2.50 20.04 16.92
C ARG A 39 -3.51 18.90 16.96
N THR A 40 -4.76 19.16 17.34
CA THR A 40 -5.81 18.13 17.32
C THR A 40 -6.15 17.67 15.90
N GLU A 41 -6.17 18.58 14.92
CA GLU A 41 -6.41 18.22 13.52
C GLU A 41 -5.24 17.45 12.89
N ALA A 42 -4.01 17.74 13.30
CA ALA A 42 -2.84 16.93 12.90
C ALA A 42 -2.97 15.49 13.41
N VAL A 43 -3.27 15.31 14.70
CA VAL A 43 -3.44 13.97 15.30
C VAL A 43 -4.60 13.20 14.67
N LYS A 44 -5.72 13.87 14.34
CA LYS A 44 -6.84 13.23 13.64
C LYS A 44 -6.45 12.72 12.26
N ARG A 45 -5.66 13.50 11.50
CA ARG A 45 -5.17 13.09 10.17
C ARG A 45 -4.25 11.89 10.27
N GLU A 46 -3.28 11.91 11.17
CA GLU A 46 -2.39 10.76 11.40
C GLU A 46 -3.18 9.51 11.81
N ALA A 47 -4.15 9.65 12.71
CA ALA A 47 -4.99 8.54 13.13
C ALA A 47 -5.84 7.99 11.98
N TRP A 48 -6.34 8.85 11.08
CA TRP A 48 -7.07 8.43 9.88
C TRP A 48 -6.17 7.66 8.91
N GLU A 49 -4.94 8.13 8.67
CA GLU A 49 -3.97 7.43 7.82
C GLU A 49 -3.60 6.04 8.36
N VAL A 50 -3.34 5.94 9.67
CA VAL A 50 -3.06 4.66 10.33
C VAL A 50 -4.24 3.70 10.18
N ARG A 51 -5.48 4.17 10.35
CA ARG A 51 -6.69 3.36 10.16
C ARG A 51 -6.82 2.89 8.72
N LEU A 52 -6.53 3.74 7.74
CA LEU A 52 -6.60 3.39 6.32
C LEU A 52 -5.57 2.29 5.98
N ARG A 53 -4.32 2.43 6.44
CA ARG A 53 -3.27 1.41 6.26
C ARG A 53 -3.65 0.10 6.93
N ALA A 54 -4.17 0.14 8.16
CA ALA A 54 -4.62 -1.05 8.87
C ALA A 54 -5.82 -1.74 8.20
N LYS A 55 -6.70 -0.98 7.54
CA LYS A 55 -7.80 -1.54 6.74
C LYS A 55 -7.26 -2.20 5.48
N ALA A 56 -6.39 -1.53 4.73
CA ALA A 56 -5.76 -2.09 3.53
C ALA A 56 -5.02 -3.40 3.83
N ALA A 57 -4.25 -3.45 4.93
CA ALA A 57 -3.56 -4.68 5.35
C ALA A 57 -4.54 -5.83 5.68
N ARG A 58 -5.68 -5.53 6.32
CA ARG A 58 -6.71 -6.53 6.63
C ARG A 58 -7.43 -7.03 5.38
N ASP A 59 -7.80 -6.12 4.48
CA ASP A 59 -8.46 -6.45 3.22
C ASP A 59 -7.51 -7.29 2.35
N TRP A 60 -6.22 -6.96 2.33
CA TRP A 60 -5.18 -7.75 1.67
C TRP A 60 -5.00 -9.14 2.31
N ALA A 61 -4.92 -9.23 3.64
CA ALA A 61 -4.85 -10.53 4.33
C ALA A 61 -6.11 -11.38 4.15
N ALA A 62 -7.28 -10.76 3.92
CA ALA A 62 -8.50 -11.45 3.55
C ALA A 62 -8.42 -11.98 2.10
N ALA A 63 -7.98 -11.15 1.15
CA ALA A 63 -7.79 -11.55 -0.24
C ALA A 63 -6.81 -12.73 -0.37
N VAL A 64 -5.66 -12.69 0.31
CA VAL A 64 -4.67 -13.79 0.33
C VAL A 64 -5.28 -15.08 0.89
N ARG A 65 -6.11 -15.00 1.94
CA ARG A 65 -6.80 -16.18 2.50
C ARG A 65 -7.85 -16.74 1.54
N MET A 66 -8.55 -15.89 0.81
CA MET A 66 -9.53 -16.31 -0.19
C MET A 66 -8.86 -16.94 -1.40
N ALA A 67 -7.74 -16.39 -1.88
CA ALA A 67 -6.94 -16.98 -2.95
C ALA A 67 -6.41 -18.38 -2.57
N ARG A 68 -5.99 -18.58 -1.30
CA ARG A 68 -5.59 -19.91 -0.79
C ARG A 68 -6.76 -20.90 -0.67
N LYS A 69 -7.98 -20.41 -0.52
CA LYS A 69 -9.21 -21.21 -0.44
C LYS A 69 -9.93 -21.34 -1.78
N ALA A 70 -9.43 -20.70 -2.83
CA ALA A 70 -9.98 -20.82 -4.16
C ALA A 70 -10.02 -22.32 -4.53
N PRO A 71 -11.14 -22.82 -5.07
CA PRO A 71 -11.25 -24.19 -5.55
C PRO A 71 -10.06 -24.50 -6.46
N ARG A 72 -9.54 -25.73 -6.39
CA ARG A 72 -8.52 -26.24 -7.31
C ARG A 72 -8.86 -25.72 -8.71
N ALA A 73 -7.94 -24.97 -9.30
CA ALA A 73 -7.97 -24.73 -10.74
C ALA A 73 -8.23 -26.08 -11.39
N HIS A 74 -9.32 -26.22 -12.14
CA HIS A 74 -9.62 -27.44 -12.86
C HIS A 74 -8.53 -27.60 -13.93
N VAL A 75 -7.40 -28.19 -13.54
CA VAL A 75 -6.40 -28.70 -14.45
C VAL A 75 -7.13 -29.76 -15.26
N ARG A 76 -7.31 -29.52 -16.56
CA ARG A 76 -7.78 -30.56 -17.48
C ARG A 76 -6.77 -31.71 -17.37
N ASP A 77 -7.23 -32.96 -17.28
CA ASP A 77 -6.36 -34.15 -17.16
C ASP A 77 -5.30 -34.25 -18.28
N ASP A 78 -5.49 -33.52 -19.39
CA ASP A 78 -4.57 -33.44 -20.53
C ASP A 78 -3.50 -32.34 -20.43
N ALA A 79 -3.31 -31.70 -19.26
CA ALA A 79 -2.31 -30.65 -19.11
C ALA A 79 -0.89 -31.22 -19.26
N PRO A 80 0.01 -30.60 -20.06
CA PRO A 80 1.31 -31.19 -20.41
C PRO A 80 2.32 -31.23 -19.25
N VAL A 81 2.05 -30.54 -18.15
CA VAL A 81 2.94 -30.43 -16.98
C VAL A 81 2.14 -30.73 -15.72
N ARG A 82 2.57 -31.75 -14.96
CA ARG A 82 1.96 -32.15 -13.67
C ARG A 82 2.43 -31.28 -12.51
N SER A 83 3.73 -30.97 -12.51
CA SER A 83 4.37 -30.16 -11.48
C SER A 83 5.55 -29.39 -12.06
N PHE A 84 5.89 -28.24 -11.48
CA PHE A 84 7.14 -27.56 -11.76
C PHE A 84 7.67 -26.80 -10.55
N THR A 85 8.99 -26.64 -10.49
CA THR A 85 9.68 -25.79 -9.54
C THR A 85 10.44 -24.71 -10.29
N LEU A 86 10.27 -23.46 -9.87
CA LEU A 86 11.00 -22.32 -10.41
C LEU A 86 11.91 -21.73 -9.34
N GLN A 87 13.16 -21.52 -9.71
CA GLN A 87 14.16 -20.82 -8.90
C GLN A 87 14.62 -19.58 -9.65
N GLY A 88 14.75 -18.47 -8.93
CA GLY A 88 15.15 -17.20 -9.51
C GLY A 88 15.60 -16.20 -8.46
N GLU A 89 15.70 -14.95 -8.88
CA GLU A 89 16.05 -13.82 -8.04
C GLU A 89 14.97 -12.74 -8.13
N LEU A 90 14.71 -12.09 -6.99
CA LEU A 90 13.83 -10.93 -6.88
C LEU A 90 14.48 -9.92 -5.90
N GLY A 91 14.77 -8.72 -6.38
CA GLY A 91 15.51 -7.71 -5.64
C GLY A 91 16.89 -8.19 -5.21
N GLY A 92 17.57 -8.97 -6.07
CA GLY A 92 18.88 -9.58 -5.77
C GLY A 92 18.87 -10.66 -4.68
N ARG A 93 17.69 -11.17 -4.30
CA ARG A 93 17.55 -12.25 -3.31
C ARG A 93 17.02 -13.51 -3.99
N PRO A 94 17.54 -14.71 -3.64
CA PRO A 94 17.04 -15.95 -4.19
C PRO A 94 15.59 -16.19 -3.74
N VAL A 95 14.77 -16.67 -4.67
CA VAL A 95 13.37 -17.05 -4.47
C VAL A 95 13.12 -18.42 -5.11
N ARG A 96 12.22 -19.19 -4.51
CA ARG A 96 11.80 -20.49 -5.01
C ARG A 96 10.30 -20.66 -4.86
N VAL A 97 9.68 -21.22 -5.88
CA VAL A 97 8.26 -21.61 -5.89
C VAL A 97 8.10 -22.99 -6.50
N SER A 98 7.11 -23.72 -6.02
CA SER A 98 6.64 -24.98 -6.57
C SER A 98 5.16 -24.86 -6.91
N TRP A 99 4.82 -25.37 -8.08
CA TRP A 99 3.45 -25.55 -8.54
C TRP A 99 3.21 -27.04 -8.71
N ASP A 100 2.13 -27.54 -8.12
CA ASP A 100 1.82 -28.96 -8.08
C ASP A 100 0.31 -29.15 -8.22
N HIS A 101 -0.14 -29.73 -9.34
CA HIS A 101 -1.56 -30.02 -9.63
C HIS A 101 -2.51 -28.84 -9.31
N GLY A 102 -2.17 -27.64 -9.79
CA GLY A 102 -2.97 -26.43 -9.58
C GLY A 102 -2.77 -25.74 -8.22
N ARG A 103 -1.88 -26.25 -7.36
CA ARG A 103 -1.51 -25.62 -6.09
C ARG A 103 -0.15 -24.96 -6.22
N LEU A 104 -0.11 -23.65 -5.96
CA LEU A 104 1.11 -22.87 -5.93
C LEU A 104 1.59 -22.64 -4.48
N SER A 105 2.87 -22.88 -4.22
CA SER A 105 3.49 -22.66 -2.91
C SER A 105 4.94 -22.19 -3.06
N GLY A 106 5.48 -21.48 -2.07
CA GLY A 106 6.87 -20.99 -2.12
C GLY A 106 7.03 -19.61 -1.51
N ASP A 107 8.05 -18.88 -1.99
CA ASP A 107 8.42 -17.58 -1.45
C ASP A 107 7.26 -16.56 -1.61
N PRO A 108 6.74 -16.02 -0.49
CA PRO A 108 5.58 -15.14 -0.53
C PRO A 108 5.85 -13.82 -1.27
N ARG A 109 7.10 -13.38 -1.37
CA ARG A 109 7.48 -12.14 -2.09
C ARG A 109 7.30 -12.32 -3.59
N LEU A 110 7.76 -13.47 -4.12
CA LEU A 110 7.58 -13.81 -5.53
C LEU A 110 6.09 -13.98 -5.85
N LEU A 111 5.34 -14.70 -5.00
CA LEU A 111 3.90 -14.86 -5.18
C LEU A 111 3.14 -13.53 -5.16
N THR A 112 3.55 -12.59 -4.30
CA THR A 112 2.96 -11.25 -4.24
C THR A 112 3.23 -10.47 -5.54
N HIS A 113 4.45 -10.51 -6.05
CA HIS A 113 4.80 -9.82 -7.29
C HIS A 113 4.08 -10.44 -8.50
N ALA A 114 3.99 -11.76 -8.54
CA ALA A 114 3.26 -12.48 -9.58
C ALA A 114 1.75 -12.22 -9.53
N GLN A 115 1.17 -12.11 -8.33
CA GLN A 115 -0.23 -11.71 -8.17
C GLN A 115 -0.48 -10.29 -8.67
N LEU A 116 0.44 -9.35 -8.42
CA LEU A 116 0.37 -7.99 -8.95
C LEU A 116 0.32 -7.97 -10.48
N LEU A 117 1.12 -8.82 -11.15
CA LEU A 117 1.07 -8.94 -12.62
C LEU A 117 -0.28 -9.45 -13.12
N ALA A 118 -0.87 -10.42 -12.42
CA ALA A 118 -2.20 -10.95 -12.75
C ALA A 118 -3.31 -9.90 -12.48
N ASP A 119 -3.26 -9.18 -11.36
CA ASP A 119 -4.24 -8.16 -10.99
C ASP A 119 -4.21 -6.96 -11.95
N LEU A 120 -3.04 -6.62 -12.49
CA LEU A 120 -2.90 -5.60 -13.53
C LEU A 120 -3.40 -6.04 -14.91
N GLY A 121 -3.84 -7.30 -15.06
CA GLY A 121 -4.30 -7.85 -16.34
C GLY A 121 -3.17 -7.96 -17.36
N THR A 122 -1.95 -8.26 -16.91
CA THR A 122 -0.80 -8.41 -17.83
C THR A 122 -1.09 -9.53 -18.83
N VAL A 123 -0.83 -9.27 -20.11
CA VAL A 123 -0.98 -10.27 -21.19
C VAL A 123 0.38 -10.51 -21.81
N PHE A 124 0.81 -11.77 -21.81
CA PHE A 124 1.98 -12.23 -22.54
C PHE A 124 1.60 -12.42 -24.01
N VAL A 125 2.31 -11.73 -24.90
CA VAL A 125 2.13 -11.84 -26.34
C VAL A 125 3.41 -12.43 -26.92
N ASN A 126 3.25 -13.50 -27.70
CA ASN A 126 4.29 -14.02 -28.57
C ASN A 126 3.78 -13.91 -30.00
N ASP A 127 4.59 -13.37 -30.90
CA ASP A 127 4.22 -13.23 -32.30
C ASP A 127 4.51 -14.53 -33.09
N HIS A 128 5.44 -15.37 -32.61
CA HIS A 128 5.93 -16.55 -33.33
C HIS A 128 6.20 -17.75 -32.38
N PRO A 129 5.30 -18.76 -32.33
CA PRO A 129 3.96 -18.78 -32.91
C PRO A 129 3.05 -17.72 -32.25
N PRO A 130 2.01 -17.23 -32.95
CA PRO A 130 1.08 -16.25 -32.41
C PRO A 130 0.34 -16.84 -31.21
N ALA A 131 0.63 -16.33 -30.02
CA ALA A 131 0.03 -16.76 -28.77
C ALA A 131 -0.21 -15.55 -27.84
N ARG A 132 -1.36 -15.57 -27.17
CA ARG A 132 -1.73 -14.58 -26.15
C ARG A 132 -2.12 -15.32 -24.89
N VAL A 133 -1.41 -15.06 -23.81
CA VAL A 133 -1.59 -15.76 -22.53
C VAL A 133 -1.77 -14.72 -21.43
N GLU A 134 -2.91 -14.75 -20.75
CA GLU A 134 -3.18 -13.85 -19.64
C GLU A 134 -2.39 -14.29 -18.40
N ALA A 135 -1.84 -13.32 -17.68
CA ALA A 135 -1.14 -13.57 -16.43
C ALA A 135 -2.12 -14.09 -15.37
N THR A 136 -1.79 -15.22 -14.76
CA THR A 136 -2.65 -15.92 -13.81
C THR A 136 -1.83 -16.79 -12.88
N LEU A 137 -2.33 -16.98 -11.66
CA LEU A 137 -1.76 -17.93 -10.68
C LEU A 137 -2.63 -19.18 -10.49
N THR A 138 -3.79 -19.24 -11.13
CA THR A 138 -4.80 -20.29 -10.98
C THR A 138 -5.29 -20.84 -12.33
N GLY A 139 -4.64 -20.48 -13.43
CA GLY A 139 -4.99 -20.94 -14.78
C GLY A 139 -4.13 -22.10 -15.26
N GLU A 140 -3.93 -22.14 -16.57
CA GLU A 140 -3.09 -23.16 -17.22
C GLU A 140 -1.64 -23.13 -16.69
N PRO A 141 -0.97 -24.29 -16.58
CA PRO A 141 0.39 -24.36 -16.01
C PRO A 141 1.38 -23.47 -16.75
N ALA A 142 1.27 -23.37 -18.08
CA ALA A 142 2.10 -22.50 -18.90
C ALA A 142 1.92 -21.02 -18.54
N ALA A 143 0.68 -20.58 -18.32
CA ALA A 143 0.36 -19.21 -17.92
C ALA A 143 0.88 -18.89 -16.51
N VAL A 144 0.75 -19.84 -15.58
CA VAL A 144 1.29 -19.70 -14.21
C VAL A 144 2.82 -19.61 -14.25
N MET A 145 3.48 -20.46 -15.01
CA MET A 145 4.93 -20.46 -15.17
C MET A 145 5.43 -19.15 -15.78
N LEU A 146 4.79 -18.65 -16.85
CA LEU A 146 5.13 -17.37 -17.47
C LEU A 146 4.95 -16.20 -16.49
N THR A 147 3.87 -16.21 -15.71
CA THR A 147 3.60 -15.19 -14.68
C THR A 147 4.70 -15.17 -13.63
N LEU A 148 5.12 -16.34 -13.15
CA LEU A 148 6.20 -16.48 -12.16
C LEU A 148 7.57 -16.10 -12.72
N ALA A 149 7.88 -16.55 -13.94
CA ALA A 149 9.12 -16.20 -14.63
C ALA A 149 9.23 -14.68 -14.84
N ARG A 150 8.11 -14.02 -15.20
CA ARG A 150 8.09 -12.56 -15.36
C ARG A 150 8.18 -11.81 -14.03
N ALA A 151 7.67 -12.39 -12.94
CA ALA A 151 7.76 -11.81 -11.61
C ALA A 151 9.18 -11.92 -11.01
N CYS A 152 10.07 -12.74 -11.58
CA CYS A 152 11.49 -12.74 -11.24
C CYS A 152 12.24 -11.66 -12.02
N ASP A 153 13.26 -11.07 -11.39
CA ASP A 153 14.23 -10.24 -12.11
C ASP A 153 15.10 -11.11 -13.01
N ARG A 154 15.44 -12.30 -12.51
CA ARG A 154 16.21 -13.32 -13.22
C ARG A 154 15.71 -14.71 -12.86
N VAL A 155 15.45 -15.54 -13.86
CA VAL A 155 15.19 -16.97 -13.66
C VAL A 155 16.52 -17.72 -13.68
N ILE A 156 16.74 -18.58 -12.68
CA ILE A 156 17.94 -19.40 -12.53
C ILE A 156 17.69 -20.80 -13.08
N SER A 157 16.60 -21.45 -12.67
CA SER A 157 16.23 -22.78 -13.15
C SER A 157 14.71 -22.96 -13.15
N VAL A 158 14.25 -23.81 -14.06
CA VAL A 158 12.87 -24.30 -14.11
C VAL A 158 12.96 -25.80 -14.32
N ASP A 159 12.47 -26.54 -13.33
CA ASP A 159 12.43 -28.00 -13.34
C ASP A 159 10.97 -28.41 -13.43
N SER A 160 10.57 -29.06 -14.53
CA SER A 160 9.19 -29.47 -14.77
C SER A 160 9.08 -30.98 -14.90
N GLU A 161 8.05 -31.57 -14.27
CA GLU A 161 7.68 -32.95 -14.46
C GLU A 161 6.55 -33.04 -15.51
N PRO A 162 6.78 -33.72 -16.64
CA PRO A 162 5.75 -33.92 -17.65
C PRO A 162 4.62 -34.82 -17.12
N ALA A 163 3.43 -34.67 -17.71
CA ALA A 163 2.26 -35.45 -17.32
C ALA A 163 2.25 -36.89 -17.83
#